data_AF-A0A146MD07-F1
#
_entry.id   AF-A0A146MD07-F1
#
_cell.length_a   1.000
_cell.length_b   1.000
_cell.length_c   1.000
_cell.angle_alpha   90.00
_cell.angle_beta   90.00
_cell.angle_gamma   90.00
#
_symmetry.space_group_name_H-M   'P 1'
#
loop_
_entity.id
_entity.type
_entity.pdbx_description
1 polymer ?
#
loop_
_entity_poly.entity_id
_entity_poly.type
_entity_poly.pdbx_seq_one_letter_code
_entity_poly.pdbx_strand_id
1 'polypeptide(L)'
;MYLGEIARRMIVHLAQIGCLPSELEKALSKPWSFETKHCGMITADHMPGLRFTRAILGRCFGADVNDLADLHTINQVCCLVRDRSARQGAMISSAPLLKIGSSGLATIAVDGSVYEKMPSFQRIYKETVNRILGK
;
A
#
# COMPACT_ATOMS: atom_id res chain seq x y z
N MET A 1 8.15 0.13 6.81
CA MET A 1 8.64 1.43 7.34
C MET A 1 8.13 2.59 6.51
N TYR A 2 8.48 2.71 5.22
CA TYR A 2 8.18 3.91 4.42
C TYR A 2 6.82 3.94 3.70
N LEU A 3 6.13 2.81 3.52
CA LEU A 3 4.88 2.77 2.73
C LEU A 3 3.81 3.73 3.28
N GLY A 4 3.72 3.80 4.61
CA GLY A 4 2.79 4.72 5.27
C GLY A 4 3.12 6.18 4.97
N GLU A 5 4.39 6.60 5.11
CA GLU A 5 4.78 7.98 4.85
C GLU A 5 4.63 8.36 3.37
N ILE A 6 4.88 7.42 2.45
CA ILE A 6 4.62 7.64 1.02
C ILE A 6 3.12 7.85 0.79
N ALA A 7 2.26 7.00 1.36
CA ALA A 7 0.81 7.16 1.26
C ALA A 7 0.33 8.48 1.88
N ARG A 8 0.88 8.87 3.05
CA ARG A 8 0.59 10.16 3.71
C ARG A 8 0.83 11.33 2.78
N ARG A 9 2.02 11.39 2.17
CA ARG A 9 2.39 12.49 1.26
C ARG A 9 1.46 12.56 0.06
N MET A 10 1.05 11.42 -0.48
CA MET A 10 0.08 11.37 -1.58
C MET A 10 -1.29 11.88 -1.13
N ILE A 11 -1.82 11.43 0.02
CA ILE A 11 -3.11 11.86 0.54
C ILE A 11 -3.11 13.36 0.83
N VAL A 12 -2.07 13.88 1.49
CA VAL A 12 -1.92 15.31 1.78
C VAL A 12 -1.84 16.12 0.49
N HIS A 13 -1.08 15.65 -0.51
CA HIS A 13 -0.99 16.33 -1.79
C HIS A 13 -2.34 16.38 -2.51
N LEU A 14 -3.09 15.26 -2.52
CA LEU A 14 -4.44 15.22 -3.09
C LEU A 14 -5.39 16.20 -2.38
N ALA A 15 -5.26 16.35 -1.06
CA ALA A 15 -6.03 17.35 -0.31
C ALA A 15 -5.64 18.79 -0.69
N GLN A 16 -4.34 19.07 -0.86
CA GLN A 16 -3.83 20.38 -1.27
C GLN A 16 -4.30 20.82 -2.66
N ILE A 17 -4.47 19.87 -3.59
CA ILE A 17 -4.97 20.16 -4.94
C ILE A 17 -6.50 20.06 -5.06
N GLY A 18 -7.21 19.85 -3.95
CA GLY A 18 -8.68 19.79 -3.92
C GLY A 18 -9.30 18.50 -4.43
N CYS A 19 -8.51 17.42 -4.60
CA CYS A 19 -9.02 16.09 -4.97
C CYS A 19 -9.48 15.27 -3.76
N LEU A 20 -9.12 15.68 -2.55
CA LEU A 20 -9.58 15.13 -1.29
C LEU A 20 -9.95 16.27 -0.33
N PRO A 21 -10.73 16.01 0.74
CA PRO A 21 -11.08 17.02 1.73
C PRO A 21 -9.85 17.70 2.33
N SER A 22 -9.87 19.03 2.40
CA SER A 22 -8.75 19.84 2.93
C SER A 22 -8.46 19.57 4.42
N GLU A 23 -9.42 19.01 5.16
CA GLU A 23 -9.19 18.53 6.54
C GLU A 23 -8.08 17.47 6.63
N LEU A 24 -7.89 16.64 5.60
CA LEU A 24 -6.86 15.61 5.58
C LEU A 24 -5.44 16.19 5.57
N GLU A 25 -5.25 17.38 4.99
CA GLU A 25 -3.97 18.08 5.05
C GLU A 25 -3.58 18.40 6.50
N LYS A 26 -4.54 18.89 7.29
CA LYS A 26 -4.32 19.21 8.70
C LYS A 26 -4.17 17.96 9.55
N ALA A 27 -5.07 16.98 9.37
CA ALA A 27 -5.09 15.72 10.09
C ALA A 27 -3.80 14.90 9.89
N LEU A 28 -3.23 14.93 8.68
CA LEU A 28 -2.01 14.20 8.32
C LEU A 28 -0.79 15.12 8.18
N SER A 29 -0.82 16.30 8.78
CA SER A 29 0.26 17.30 8.68
C SER A 29 1.59 16.81 9.27
N LYS A 30 1.54 16.04 10.36
CA LYS A 30 2.73 15.52 11.05
C LYS A 30 3.42 14.45 10.18
N PRO A 31 4.69 14.63 9.79
CA PRO A 31 5.46 13.59 9.12
C PRO A 31 5.52 12.31 9.94
N TRP A 32 5.51 11.15 9.28
CA TRP A 32 5.59 9.82 9.88
C TRP A 32 4.41 9.43 10.78
N SER A 33 3.36 10.26 10.86
CA SER A 33 2.14 9.93 11.61
C SER A 33 1.38 8.74 11.01
N PHE A 34 1.42 8.61 9.68
CA PHE A 34 0.80 7.51 8.96
C PHE A 34 1.82 6.39 8.75
N GLU A 35 1.85 5.45 9.68
CA GLU A 35 2.67 4.23 9.63
C GLU A 35 2.19 3.19 8.60
N THR A 36 3.09 2.24 8.28
CA THR A 36 2.82 1.11 7.36
C THR A 36 1.61 0.25 7.82
N LYS A 37 1.35 0.16 9.12
CA LYS A 37 0.19 -0.58 9.66
C LYS A 37 -1.14 0.01 9.21
N HIS A 38 -1.24 1.33 9.06
CA HIS A 38 -2.47 1.99 8.59
C HIS A 38 -2.73 1.67 7.12
N CYS A 39 -1.69 1.67 6.26
CA CYS A 39 -1.81 1.15 4.89
C CYS A 39 -2.34 -0.28 4.89
N GLY A 40 -1.78 -1.15 5.73
CA GLY A 40 -2.22 -2.55 5.83
C GLY A 40 -3.70 -2.67 6.21
N MET A 41 -4.13 -1.96 7.24
CA MET A 41 -5.53 -1.99 7.69
C MET A 41 -6.48 -1.41 6.63
N ILE A 42 -6.11 -0.30 5.99
CA ILE A 42 -6.95 0.32 4.95
C ILE A 42 -7.04 -0.59 3.73
N THR A 43 -5.93 -1.14 3.25
CA THR A 43 -5.94 -2.06 2.10
C THR A 43 -6.65 -3.38 2.36
N ALA A 44 -6.85 -3.77 3.62
CA ALA A 44 -7.65 -4.93 4.04
C ALA A 44 -9.16 -4.63 4.13
N ASP A 45 -9.57 -3.37 4.05
CA ASP A 45 -10.96 -2.99 4.26
C ASP A 45 -11.82 -3.34 3.05
N HIS A 46 -12.60 -4.39 3.19
CA HIS A 46 -13.59 -4.85 2.23
C HIS A 46 -15.03 -4.68 2.76
N MET A 47 -15.21 -3.95 3.86
CA MET A 47 -16.53 -3.79 4.44
C MET A 47 -17.39 -2.83 3.60
N PRO A 48 -18.72 -3.02 3.58
CA PRO A 48 -19.64 -2.06 2.99
C PRO A 48 -19.35 -0.63 3.46
N GLY A 49 -19.18 0.28 2.49
CA GLY A 49 -18.91 1.69 2.73
C GLY A 49 -17.51 2.02 3.26
N LEU A 50 -16.55 1.08 3.22
CA LEU A 50 -15.20 1.24 3.80
C LEU A 50 -15.22 1.71 5.26
N ARG A 51 -16.09 1.09 6.06
CA ARG A 51 -16.33 1.49 7.46
C ARG A 51 -15.06 1.49 8.31
N PHE A 52 -14.11 0.58 8.05
CA PHE A 52 -12.86 0.51 8.82
C PHE A 52 -11.91 1.62 8.41
N THR A 53 -11.80 1.92 7.11
CA THR A 53 -11.02 3.05 6.59
C THR A 53 -11.49 4.35 7.24
N ARG A 54 -12.80 4.60 7.24
CA ARG A 54 -13.39 5.75 7.93
C ARG A 54 -13.07 5.77 9.42
N ALA A 55 -13.21 4.64 10.11
CA ALA A 55 -12.92 4.55 11.54
C ALA A 55 -11.44 4.82 11.84
N ILE A 56 -10.51 4.38 10.99
CA ILE A 56 -9.07 4.65 11.14
C ILE A 56 -8.79 6.14 10.94
N LEU A 57 -9.37 6.75 9.90
CA LEU A 57 -9.22 8.19 9.62
C LEU A 57 -9.73 9.03 10.79
N GLY A 58 -10.92 8.72 11.31
CA GLY A 58 -11.49 9.41 12.45
C GLY A 58 -10.73 9.17 13.76
N ARG A 59 -10.48 7.91 14.13
CA ARG A 59 -9.91 7.57 15.46
C ARG A 59 -8.42 7.84 15.56
N CYS A 60 -7.65 7.61 14.49
CA CYS A 60 -6.20 7.76 14.53
C CYS A 60 -5.74 9.15 14.13
N PHE A 61 -6.49 9.85 13.27
CA PHE A 61 -6.05 11.11 12.66
C PHE A 61 -7.04 12.27 12.87
N GLY A 62 -8.24 12.01 13.37
CA GLY A 62 -9.25 13.06 13.59
C GLY A 62 -9.85 13.62 12.30
N ALA A 63 -9.79 12.89 11.18
CA ALA A 63 -10.39 13.29 9.91
C ALA A 63 -11.76 12.61 9.72
N ASP A 64 -12.81 13.39 9.47
CA ASP A 64 -14.18 12.89 9.27
C ASP A 64 -14.55 12.85 7.78
N VAL A 65 -13.97 11.89 7.07
CA VAL A 65 -14.20 11.71 5.64
C VAL A 65 -15.55 11.03 5.40
N ASN A 66 -16.51 11.83 4.94
CA ASN A 66 -17.89 11.41 4.76
C ASN A 66 -18.22 10.81 3.39
N ASP A 67 -17.59 11.29 2.33
CA ASP A 67 -17.82 10.80 0.98
C ASP A 67 -17.20 9.41 0.78
N LEU A 68 -17.97 8.50 0.19
CA LEU A 68 -17.49 7.15 -0.14
C LEU A 68 -16.41 7.17 -1.24
N ALA A 69 -16.50 8.11 -2.19
CA ALA A 69 -15.52 8.27 -3.25
C ALA A 69 -14.15 8.69 -2.70
N ASP A 70 -14.14 9.56 -1.69
CA ASP A 70 -12.92 9.98 -1.00
C ASP A 70 -12.28 8.81 -0.24
N LEU A 71 -13.09 8.03 0.47
CA LEU A 71 -12.63 6.81 1.16
C LEU A 71 -12.04 5.80 0.17
N HIS A 72 -12.68 5.61 -0.99
CA HIS A 72 -12.15 4.78 -2.06
C HIS A 72 -10.83 5.30 -2.61
N THR A 73 -10.72 6.62 -2.82
CA THR A 73 -9.47 7.24 -3.29
C THR A 73 -8.33 7.02 -2.29
N ILE A 74 -8.58 7.20 -0.99
CA ILE A 74 -7.58 6.93 0.07
C ILE A 74 -7.17 5.45 0.10
N ASN A 75 -8.14 4.54 -0.04
CA ASN A 75 -7.87 3.10 -0.12
C ASN A 75 -7.01 2.75 -1.35
N GLN A 76 -7.34 3.33 -2.50
CA GLN A 76 -6.59 3.15 -3.74
C GLN A 76 -5.17 3.69 -3.63
N VAL A 77 -4.94 4.84 -2.99
CA VAL A 77 -3.58 5.34 -2.73
C VAL A 77 -2.77 4.31 -1.95
N CYS A 78 -3.34 3.74 -0.87
CA CYS A 78 -2.65 2.71 -0.08
C CYS A 78 -2.38 1.44 -0.90
N CYS A 79 -3.33 1.01 -1.73
CA CYS A 79 -3.16 -0.11 -2.66
C CYS A 79 -2.05 0.15 -3.68
N LEU A 80 -2.00 1.34 -4.30
CA LEU A 80 -0.99 1.71 -5.28
C LEU A 80 0.41 1.68 -4.69
N VAL A 81 0.58 2.22 -3.47
CA VAL A 81 1.86 2.22 -2.76
C VAL A 81 2.30 0.79 -2.43
N ARG A 82 1.38 -0.06 -1.94
CA ARG A 82 1.63 -1.49 -1.70
C ARG A 82 2.05 -2.19 -2.97
N ASP A 83 1.25 -2.10 -4.03
CA ASP A 83 1.43 -2.84 -5.28
C ASP A 83 2.76 -2.50 -5.94
N ARG A 84 3.11 -1.20 -5.98
CA ARG A 84 4.40 -0.74 -6.48
C ARG A 84 5.55 -1.35 -5.68
N SER A 85 5.45 -1.37 -4.36
CA SER A 85 6.47 -1.96 -3.49
C SER A 85 6.62 -3.47 -3.69
N ALA A 86 5.51 -4.20 -3.83
CA ALA A 86 5.54 -5.64 -4.09
C ALA A 86 6.20 -5.96 -5.43
N ARG A 87 5.83 -5.21 -6.49
CA ARG A 87 6.42 -5.35 -7.82
C ARG A 87 7.91 -5.03 -7.82
N GLN A 88 8.33 -3.97 -7.12
CA GLN A 88 9.74 -3.62 -6.99
C GLN A 88 10.55 -4.70 -6.28
N GLY A 89 10.04 -5.24 -5.17
CA GLY A 89 10.67 -6.37 -4.48
C GLY A 89 10.82 -7.58 -5.41
N ALA A 90 9.77 -7.93 -6.15
CA ALA A 90 9.77 -9.04 -7.10
C ALA A 90 10.80 -8.85 -8.23
N MET A 91 10.92 -7.64 -8.77
CA MET A 91 11.94 -7.32 -9.80
C MET A 91 13.36 -7.56 -9.28
N ILE A 92 13.66 -7.08 -8.06
CA ILE A 92 14.99 -7.24 -7.45
C ILE A 92 15.32 -8.71 -7.24
N SER A 93 14.35 -9.50 -6.76
CA SER A 93 14.56 -10.93 -6.51
C SER A 93 14.59 -11.78 -7.79
N SER A 94 14.00 -11.30 -8.89
CA SER A 94 14.04 -11.98 -10.20
C SER A 94 15.37 -11.76 -10.92
N ALA A 95 16.05 -10.62 -10.69
CA ALA A 95 17.31 -10.29 -11.34
C ALA A 95 18.41 -11.36 -11.23
N PRO A 96 18.74 -11.91 -10.04
CA PRO A 96 19.73 -12.98 -9.94
C PRO A 96 19.30 -14.26 -10.65
N LEU A 97 18.00 -14.60 -10.64
CA LEU A 97 17.47 -15.79 -11.33
C LEU A 97 17.64 -15.70 -12.85
N LEU A 98 17.39 -14.51 -13.41
CA LEU A 98 17.65 -14.22 -14.82
C LEU A 98 19.14 -14.29 -15.14
N LYS A 99 19.99 -13.71 -14.28
CA LYS A 99 21.45 -13.68 -14.48
C LYS A 99 22.07 -15.07 -14.55
N ILE A 100 21.61 -16.02 -13.73
CA ILE A 100 22.12 -17.40 -13.72
C ILE A 100 21.42 -18.31 -14.73
N GLY A 101 20.45 -17.79 -15.50
CA GLY A 101 19.69 -18.58 -16.46
C GLY A 101 18.79 -19.65 -15.82
N SER A 102 18.31 -19.42 -14.59
CA SER A 102 17.44 -20.38 -13.90
C SER A 102 16.05 -20.38 -14.55
N SER A 103 15.84 -21.35 -15.44
CA SER A 103 14.56 -21.63 -16.09
C SER A 103 13.68 -22.63 -15.29
N GLY A 104 14.19 -23.13 -14.16
CA GLY A 104 13.56 -24.16 -13.32
C GLY A 104 12.70 -23.64 -12.15
N LEU A 105 12.23 -24.55 -11.29
CA LEU A 105 11.59 -24.26 -10.01
C LEU A 105 12.60 -23.57 -9.07
N ALA A 106 12.40 -22.28 -8.78
CA ALA A 106 13.22 -21.52 -7.85
C ALA A 106 12.42 -21.18 -6.60
N THR A 107 13.05 -21.30 -5.43
CA THR A 107 12.49 -20.87 -4.15
C THR A 107 13.18 -19.59 -3.72
N ILE A 108 12.41 -18.51 -3.58
CA ILE A 108 12.88 -17.26 -2.99
C ILE A 108 12.43 -17.24 -1.54
N ALA A 109 13.37 -17.38 -0.61
CA ALA A 109 13.09 -17.21 0.82
C ALA A 109 12.97 -15.71 1.14
N VAL A 110 11.79 -15.26 1.57
CA VAL A 110 11.52 -13.86 1.93
C VAL A 110 11.08 -13.82 3.38
N ASP A 111 11.73 -12.97 4.16
CA ASP A 111 11.36 -12.64 5.54
C ASP A 111 11.03 -11.14 5.65
N GLY A 112 10.15 -10.80 6.58
CA GLY A 112 9.81 -9.43 6.94
C GLY A 112 8.32 -9.14 6.99
N SER A 113 7.94 -8.35 7.98
CA SER A 113 6.53 -8.02 8.29
C SER A 113 5.69 -7.51 7.11
N VAL A 114 6.28 -6.79 6.15
CA VAL A 114 5.54 -6.34 4.96
C VAL A 114 5.16 -7.53 4.08
N TYR A 115 6.10 -8.43 3.81
CA TYR A 115 5.81 -9.62 3.02
C TYR A 115 4.80 -10.53 3.74
N GLU A 116 4.97 -10.70 5.05
CA GLU A 116 4.12 -11.59 5.85
C GLU A 116 2.70 -11.07 6.07
N LYS A 117 2.55 -9.77 6.39
CA LYS A 117 1.32 -9.23 6.99
C LYS A 117 0.56 -8.24 6.10
N MET A 118 1.19 -7.70 5.05
CA MET A 118 0.52 -6.73 4.18
C MET A 118 -0.46 -7.45 3.23
N PRO A 119 -1.76 -7.12 3.24
CA PRO A 119 -2.76 -7.81 2.42
C PRO A 119 -2.41 -7.81 0.94
N SER A 120 -2.52 -8.95 0.28
CA SER A 120 -2.17 -9.17 -1.15
C SER A 120 -0.70 -9.01 -1.53
N PHE A 121 0.22 -8.64 -0.62
CA PHE A 121 1.61 -8.39 -0.98
C PHE A 121 2.31 -9.63 -1.55
N GLN A 122 2.19 -10.79 -0.89
CA GLN A 122 2.77 -12.05 -1.37
C GLN A 122 2.24 -12.47 -2.73
N ARG A 123 0.92 -12.32 -2.93
CA ARG A 123 0.25 -12.66 -4.18
C ARG A 123 0.82 -11.82 -5.33
N ILE A 124 0.83 -10.50 -5.18
CA ILE A 124 1.33 -9.57 -6.20
C ILE A 124 2.82 -9.80 -6.45
N TYR A 125 3.60 -10.03 -5.39
CA TYR A 125 5.02 -10.34 -5.50
C TYR A 125 5.24 -11.60 -6.34
N LYS A 126 4.56 -12.71 -6.01
CA LYS A 126 4.65 -13.98 -6.74
C LYS A 126 4.18 -13.87 -8.19
N GLU A 127 3.04 -13.25 -8.42
CA GLU A 127 2.52 -12.96 -9.77
C GLU A 127 3.54 -12.17 -10.59
N THR A 128 4.21 -11.19 -9.98
CA THR A 128 5.21 -10.37 -10.65
C THR A 128 6.48 -11.17 -10.98
N VAL A 129 6.97 -12.00 -10.06
CA VAL A 129 8.11 -12.90 -10.33
C VAL A 129 7.79 -13.83 -11.50
N ASN A 130 6.63 -14.49 -11.48
CA ASN A 130 6.20 -15.37 -12.58
C ASN A 130 6.14 -14.64 -13.91
N ARG A 131 5.54 -13.43 -13.92
CA ARG A 131 5.46 -12.59 -15.13
C ARG A 131 6.84 -12.23 -15.68
N ILE A 132 7.80 -11.91 -14.82
CA ILE A 132 9.16 -11.55 -15.24
C ILE A 132 9.91 -12.76 -15.81
N LEU A 133 9.75 -13.93 -15.19
CA LEU A 133 10.43 -15.16 -15.59
C LEU A 133 9.71 -15.92 -16.73
N GLY A 134 8.59 -15.39 -17.23
CA GLY A 134 7.83 -15.98 -18.35
C GLY A 134 7.11 -17.27 -17.99
N LYS A 135 6.59 -17.38 -16.76
CA LYS A 135 5.80 -18.52 -16.27
C LYS A 135 4.34 -18.18 -16.04
#